data_AF-A0A935GHG8-F1
#
_entry.id   AF-A0A935GHG8-F1
#
_cell.length_a   1.000
_cell.length_b   1.000
_cell.length_c   1.000
_cell.angle_alpha   90.00
_cell.angle_beta   90.00
_cell.angle_gamma   90.00
#
_symmetry.space_group_name_H-M   'P 1'
#
loop_
_entity.id
_entity.type
_entity.pdbx_description
1 polymer ?
#
loop_
_entity_poly.entity_id
_entity_poly.type
_entity_poly.pdbx_seq_one_letter_code
_entity_poly.pdbx_strand_id
1 'polypeptide(L)' 'MFFIVADRATDATLGFLQITDMDLIDRRAELGICLIRESQRRGIGSESLHLVSAYLRDIWNCRKLSLRVRA' A
#
# COMPACT_ATOMS: atom_id res chain seq x y z
N MET A 1 7.15 -7.36 0.59
CA MET A 1 7.47 -6.38 -0.48
C MET A 1 7.41 -4.97 0.10
N PHE A 2 8.23 -4.05 -0.40
CA PHE A 2 8.29 -2.66 0.10
C PHE A 2 8.24 -1.69 -1.07
N PHE A 3 7.36 -0.68 -0.99
CA PHE A 3 7.14 0.33 -2.03
C PHE A 3 7.31 1.72 -1.45
N ILE A 4 7.96 2.60 -2.21
CA ILE A 4 8.00 4.04 -1.93
C ILE A 4 6.83 4.71 -2.63
N VAL A 5 6.11 5.56 -1.91
CA VAL A 5 5.13 6.48 -2.50
C VAL A 5 5.88 7.78 -2.80
N ALA A 6 6.01 8.13 -4.07
CA ALA A 6 6.71 9.32 -4.53
C ALA A 6 5.75 10.25 -5.29
N ASP A 7 5.99 11.55 -5.19
CA ASP A 7 5.30 12.56 -5.99
C ASP A 7 5.72 12.44 -7.46
N ARG A 8 4.75 12.38 -8.35
CA ARG A 8 5.00 12.14 -9.78
C ARG A 8 5.77 13.28 -10.47
N ALA A 9 5.64 14.52 -10.00
CA ALA A 9 6.25 15.67 -10.66
C ALA A 9 7.65 15.96 -10.12
N THR A 10 7.89 15.65 -8.85
CA THR A 10 9.10 16.06 -8.12
C THR A 10 9.97 14.91 -7.67
N ASP A 11 9.51 13.66 -7.82
CA ASP A 11 10.11 12.44 -7.24
C ASP A 11 10.31 12.50 -5.72
N ALA A 12 9.67 13.46 -5.05
CA ALA A 12 9.76 13.64 -3.62
C ALA A 12 9.09 12.46 -2.90
N THR A 13 9.77 11.88 -1.91
CA THR A 13 9.23 10.80 -1.09
C THR A 13 8.07 11.30 -0.22
N LEU A 14 6.89 10.71 -0.41
CA LEU A 14 5.66 11.04 0.33
C LEU A 14 5.31 9.99 1.40
N GLY A 15 5.96 8.83 1.36
CA GLY A 15 5.73 7.75 2.32
C GLY A 15 6.07 6.38 1.77
N PHE A 16 5.46 5.35 2.34
CA PHE A 16 5.67 3.96 1.90
C PHE A 16 4.43 3.08 2.09
N LEU A 17 4.43 1.97 1.35
CA LEU A 17 3.56 0.82 1.57
C LEU A 17 4.41 -0.43 1.76
N GLN A 18 4.01 -1.29 2.68
CA GLN A 18 4.68 -2.55 2.96
C GLN A 18 3.67 -3.69 2.94
N ILE A 19 3.98 -4.73 2.17
CA ILE A 19 3.20 -5.97 2.13
C ILE A 19 3.98 -7.07 2.84
N THR A 20 3.40 -7.66 3.88
CA THR A 20 3.98 -8.73 4.70
C THR A 20 3.00 -9.90 4.81
N ASP A 21 3.48 -11.02 5.37
CA ASP A 21 2.67 -12.24 5.62
C ASP A 21 1.88 -12.69 4.38
N MET A 22 2.54 -12.72 3.21
CA MET A 22 1.90 -13.12 1.96
C MET A 22 1.69 -14.62 1.94
N ASP A 23 0.43 -15.02 1.94
CA ASP A 23 -0.01 -16.41 1.86
C ASP A 23 -0.70 -16.63 0.51
N LEU A 24 -0.08 -17.45 -0.35
CA LEU A 24 -0.57 -17.75 -1.69
C LEU A 24 -1.65 -18.84 -1.70
N ILE A 25 -1.74 -19.65 -0.63
CA ILE A 25 -2.77 -20.68 -0.49
C ILE A 25 -4.09 -20.00 -0.10
N ASP A 26 -4.06 -19.21 0.96
CA ASP A 26 -5.22 -18.46 1.46
C ASP A 26 -5.47 -17.16 0.68
N ARG A 27 -4.55 -16.80 -0.23
CA ARG A 27 -4.60 -15.59 -1.06
C ARG A 27 -4.79 -14.33 -0.22
N ARG A 28 -4.03 -14.20 0.86
CA ARG A 28 -4.09 -13.07 1.79
C ARG A 28 -2.72 -12.44 2.02
N ALA A 29 -2.72 -11.18 2.46
CA ALA A 29 -1.53 -10.49 2.93
C ALA A 29 -1.89 -9.43 3.99
N GLU A 30 -0.89 -9.00 4.74
CA GLU A 30 -0.96 -7.87 5.66
C GLU A 30 -0.30 -6.63 5.03
N LEU A 31 -0.91 -5.47 5.29
CA LEU A 31 -0.50 -4.17 4.78
C LEU A 31 -0.01 -3.28 5.94
N GLY A 32 1.14 -2.65 5.74
CA GLY A 32 1.58 -1.46 6.45
C GLY A 32 1.57 -0.24 5.53
N ILE A 33 1.18 0.92 6.05
CA ILE A 33 1.18 2.20 5.33
C ILE A 33 1.64 3.32 6.25
N CYS A 34 2.46 4.22 5.72
CA CYS A 34 2.78 5.49 6.37
C CYS A 34 2.94 6.58 5.31
N LEU A 35 2.34 7.74 5.53
CA LEU A 35 2.47 8.92 4.69
C LEU A 35 2.95 10.10 5.54
N ILE A 36 3.85 10.92 4.98
CA ILE A 36 4.26 12.17 5.61
C ILE A 36 3.04 13.08 5.82
N ARG A 37 3.07 13.88 6.88
CA ARG A 37 1.92 14.66 7.34
C ARG A 37 1.39 15.61 6.27
N GLU A 38 2.29 16.20 5.50
CA GLU A 38 2.04 17.16 4.42
C GLU A 38 1.34 16.52 3.21
N SER A 39 1.38 15.19 3.11
CA SER A 39 0.75 14.41 2.04
C SER A 39 -0.63 13.86 2.42
N GLN A 40 -1.03 14.00 3.68
CA GLN A 40 -2.33 13.53 4.15
C GLN A 40 -3.47 14.43 3.66
N ARG A 41 -4.69 13.89 3.63
CA ARG A 41 -5.93 14.58 3.16
C ARG A 41 -5.90 15.05 1.70
N ARG A 42 -4.94 14.58 0.90
CA ARG A 42 -4.80 14.88 -0.54
C ARG A 42 -5.23 13.73 -1.45
N GLY A 43 -5.85 12.68 -0.91
CA GLY A 43 -6.24 11.48 -1.67
C GLY A 43 -5.12 10.46 -1.92
N ILE A 44 -3.85 10.82 -1.65
CA ILE A 44 -2.65 10.00 -1.92
C ILE A 44 -2.74 8.61 -1.29
N GLY A 45 -3.25 8.49 -0.06
CA GLY A 45 -3.43 7.19 0.59
C GLY A 45 -4.41 6.30 -0.17
N SER A 46 -5.55 6.85 -0.61
CA SER A 46 -6.55 6.10 -1.39
C SER A 46 -5.98 5.63 -2.72
N GLU A 47 -5.29 6.53 -3.44
CA GLU A 47 -4.66 6.21 -4.73
C GLU A 47 -3.59 5.12 -4.57
N SER A 48 -2.71 5.25 -3.57
CA SER A 48 -1.66 4.27 -3.28
C SER A 48 -2.26 2.91 -2.92
N LEU A 49 -3.32 2.88 -2.11
CA LEU A 49 -4.05 1.65 -1.76
C LEU A 49 -4.70 1.00 -2.98
N HIS A 50 -5.28 1.80 -3.89
CA HIS A 50 -5.89 1.30 -5.10
C HIS A 50 -4.85 0.62 -6.02
N LEU A 51 -3.71 1.30 -6.24
CA LEU A 51 -2.61 0.79 -7.07
C LEU A 51 -2.05 -0.53 -6.51
N VAL A 52 -1.73 -0.57 -5.20
CA VAL A 52 -1.17 -1.78 -4.60
C VAL A 52 -2.17 -2.93 -4.57
N SER A 53 -3.45 -2.65 -4.32
CA SER A 53 -4.49 -3.67 -4.29
C SER A 53 -4.72 -4.28 -5.68
N ALA A 54 -4.71 -3.47 -6.74
CA ALA A 54 -4.79 -3.95 -8.12
C ALA A 54 -3.58 -4.83 -8.46
N TYR A 55 -2.37 -4.36 -8.16
CA TYR A 55 -1.14 -5.13 -8.38
C TYR A 55 -1.16 -6.49 -7.66
N LEU A 56 -1.56 -6.51 -6.38
CA LEU A 56 -1.64 -7.73 -5.59
C LEU A 56 -2.70 -8.70 -6.12
N ARG A 57 -3.85 -8.19 -6.57
CA ARG A 57 -4.91 -9.00 -7.16
C ARG A 57 -4.50 -9.60 -8.49
N ASP A 58 -3.93 -8.79 -9.37
CA ASP A 58 -3.75 -9.15 -10.77
C ASP A 58 -2.45 -9.93 -11.01
N ILE A 59 -1.40 -9.65 -10.23
CA ILE A 59 -0.08 -10.31 -10.37
C ILE A 59 0.12 -11.42 -9.34
N TRP A 60 -0.30 -11.20 -8.10
CA TRP A 60 -0.06 -12.14 -7.00
C TRP A 60 -1.27 -13.01 -6.66
N ASN A 61 -2.40 -12.80 -7.36
CA ASN A 61 -3.68 -13.47 -7.08
C ASN A 61 -4.14 -13.34 -5.61
N CYS A 62 -3.70 -12.29 -4.91
CA CYS A 62 -4.10 -11.99 -3.54
C CYS A 62 -5.51 -11.39 -3.54
N ARG A 63 -6.40 -11.96 -2.72
CA ARG A 63 -7.83 -11.61 -2.66
C ARG A 63 -8.22 -10.88 -1.38
N LYS A 64 -7.40 -10.99 -0.33
CA LYS A 64 -7.66 -10.36 0.96
C LYS A 64 -6.44 -9.58 1.44
N LEU A 65 -6.62 -8.28 1.67
CA LEU A 65 -5.61 -7.42 2.24
C LEU A 65 -6.10 -6.91 3.60
N SER A 66 -5.34 -7.17 4.65
CA SER A 66 -5.65 -6.73 6.01
C SER A 66 -4.74 -5.57 6.39
N LEU A 67 -5.30 -4.55 7.08
CA LEU A 67 -4.54 -3.45 7.67
C LEU A 67 -4.93 -3.35 9.15
N ARG A 68 -3.93 -3.31 10.03
CA ARG A 68 -4.14 -3.06 11.47
C ARG A 68 -3.69 -1.66 11.81
N VAL A 69 -4.60 -0.85 12.32
CA VAL A 69 -4.32 0.47 12.87
C VAL A 69 -4.41 0.41 14.39
N ARG A 70 -3.67 1.28 15.08
CA ARG A 70 -3.85 1.46 16.53
C ARG A 70 -5.14 2.25 16.76
N ALA A 71 -5.92 1.82 17.75
CA ALA A 71 -7.08 2.56 18.25
C ALA A 71 -6.64 3.82 19.01
#